data_AF-A0A943LC21-F1
#
_entry.id   AF-A0A943LC21-F1
#
_cell.length_a   1.000
_cell.length_b   1.000
_cell.length_c   1.000
_cell.angle_alpha   90.00
_cell.angle_beta   90.00
_cell.angle_gamma   90.00
#
_symmetry.space_group_name_H-M   'P 1'
#
loop_
_entity.id
_entity.type
_entity.pdbx_description
1 polymer ?
#
loop_
_entity_poly.entity_id
_entity_poly.type
_entity_poly.pdbx_seq_one_letter_code
_entity_poly.pdbx_strand_id
1 'polypeptide(L)' 'KELSETEENHSKRFKELYDKMEDGTMFKGPAGSLWVCMNCGYIHEGEEAPLVCPLCKYPRAYFKPYCKVTNA' A
#
# COMPACT_ATOMS: atom_id res chain seq x y z
N LYS A 1 9.61 27.37 -2.05
CA LYS A 1 8.29 26.77 -1.84
C LYS A 1 8.35 25.27 -2.15
N GLU A 2 8.53 24.89 -3.41
CA GLU A 2 8.64 23.49 -3.88
C GLU A 2 9.55 22.57 -3.04
N LEU A 3 10.78 23.00 -2.74
CA LEU A 3 11.72 22.19 -1.94
C LEU A 3 11.19 21.95 -0.52
N SER A 4 10.79 23.00 0.20
CA SER A 4 10.28 22.89 1.58
C SER A 4 9.05 21.99 1.66
N GLU A 5 8.09 22.18 0.73
CA GLU A 5 6.87 21.38 0.69
C GLU A 5 7.16 19.90 0.38
N THR A 6 8.16 19.64 -0.47
CA THR A 6 8.61 18.28 -0.77
C THR A 6 9.19 17.61 0.47
N GLU A 7 10.07 18.30 1.20
CA GLU A 7 10.67 17.72 2.41
C GLU A 7 9.68 17.56 3.57
N GLU A 8 8.69 18.43 3.69
CA GLU A 8 7.57 18.23 4.62
C GLU A 8 6.78 16.97 4.29
N ASN A 9 6.51 16.72 3.01
CA ASN A 9 5.81 15.52 2.56
C ASN A 9 6.66 14.25 2.73
N HIS A 10 7.98 14.34 2.53
CA HIS A 10 8.89 13.24 2.86
C HIS A 10 8.79 12.88 4.34
N SER A 11 8.90 13.86 5.24
CA SER A 11 8.81 13.63 6.69
C SER A 11 7.48 12.99 7.08
N LYS A 12 6.36 13.48 6.53
CA LYS A 12 5.03 12.91 6.80
C LYS A 12 4.93 11.46 6.32
N ARG A 13 5.29 11.20 5.07
CA ARG A 13 5.24 9.85 4.47
C ARG A 13 6.10 8.85 5.25
N PHE A 14 7.31 9.23 5.63
CA PHE A 14 8.20 8.31 6.36
C PHE A 14 7.67 8.02 7.77
N LYS A 15 7.10 9.01 8.46
CA LYS A 15 6.45 8.79 9.75
C LYS A 15 5.27 7.82 9.63
N GLU A 16 4.38 8.02 8.66
CA GLU A 16 3.24 7.13 8.44
C GLU A 16 3.66 5.67 8.14
N LEU A 17 4.74 5.48 7.38
CA LEU A 17 5.29 4.15 7.10
C LEU A 17 5.89 3.51 8.36
N TYR A 18 6.57 4.30 9.19
CA TYR A 18 7.11 3.83 10.48
C TYR A 18 5.97 3.39 11.41
N ASP A 19 4.96 4.23 11.59
CA ASP A 19 3.82 3.95 12.47
C ASP A 19 3.09 2.67 12.02
N LYS A 20 2.86 2.49 10.71
CA LYS A 20 2.26 1.27 10.16
C LYS A 20 3.10 0.01 10.36
N MET A 21 4.43 0.16 10.36
CA MET A 21 5.36 -0.95 10.57
C MET A 21 5.33 -1.39 12.04
N GLU A 22 5.37 -0.44 12.98
CA GLU A 22 5.25 -0.69 14.42
C GLU A 22 3.87 -1.27 14.79
N ASP A 23 2.79 -0.73 14.21
CA ASP A 23 1.42 -1.18 14.48
C ASP A 23 1.06 -2.51 13.77
N GLY A 24 1.94 -3.01 12.88
CA GLY A 24 1.67 -4.21 12.08
C GLY A 24 0.52 -4.05 11.07
N THR A 25 0.20 -2.81 10.67
CA THR A 25 -0.91 -2.47 9.76
C THR A 25 -0.47 -2.22 8.32
N MET A 26 0.83 -2.37 8.00
CA MET A 26 1.37 -2.18 6.63
C MET A 26 0.58 -2.87 5.51
N PHE A 27 0.02 -4.04 5.80
CA PHE A 27 -0.74 -4.86 4.85
C PHE A 27 -2.16 -5.14 5.33
N LYS A 28 -2.71 -4.29 6.21
CA LYS A 28 -4.07 -4.38 6.72
C LYS A 28 -4.84 -3.11 6.41
N GLY A 29 -6.13 -3.24 6.14
CA GLY A 29 -7.03 -2.14 5.84
C GLY A 29 -8.46 -2.45 6.31
N PRO A 30 -9.41 -1.53 6.10
CA PRO A 30 -10.81 -1.77 6.42
C PRO A 30 -11.41 -2.91 5.58
N ALA A 31 -12.57 -3.42 6.00
CA ALA A 31 -13.35 -4.40 5.24
C ALA A 31 -13.59 -3.91 3.80
N GLY A 32 -13.38 -4.79 2.82
CA GLY A 32 -13.47 -4.47 1.39
C GLY A 32 -12.26 -3.73 0.81
N SER A 33 -11.12 -3.71 1.53
CA SER A 33 -9.87 -3.18 0.98
C SER A 33 -9.43 -3.92 -0.27
N LEU A 34 -8.89 -3.18 -1.22
CA LEU A 34 -8.33 -3.70 -2.46
C LEU A 34 -6.81 -3.53 -2.46
N TRP A 35 -6.09 -4.59 -2.82
CA TRP A 35 -4.64 -4.64 -2.84
C TRP A 35 -4.15 -5.02 -4.22
N VAL A 36 -3.24 -4.23 -4.80
CA VAL A 36 -2.66 -4.50 -6.12
C VAL A 36 -1.22 -4.98 -6.00
N CYS A 37 -0.90 -6.08 -6.66
CA CYS A 37 0.46 -6.57 -6.79
C CYS A 37 1.24 -5.68 -7.78
N MET A 38 2.28 -5.00 -7.29
CA MET A 38 3.17 -4.16 -8.09
C MET A 38 4.03 -4.95 -9.08
N ASN A 39 4.15 -6.27 -8.93
CA ASN A 39 4.89 -7.12 -9.86
C ASN A 39 4.07 -7.48 -11.11
N CYS A 40 2.78 -7.82 -10.95
CA CYS A 40 1.99 -8.41 -12.04
C CYS A 40 0.58 -7.83 -12.22
N GLY A 41 0.17 -6.87 -11.39
CA GLY A 41 -1.14 -6.21 -11.50
C GLY A 41 -2.34 -6.99 -10.92
N TYR A 42 -2.15 -8.16 -10.32
CA TYR A 42 -3.23 -8.90 -9.66
C TYR A 42 -3.87 -8.05 -8.54
N ILE A 43 -5.21 -7.94 -8.55
CA ILE A 43 -5.98 -7.24 -7.52
C ILE A 43 -6.62 -8.27 -6.59
N HIS A 44 -6.33 -8.14 -5.31
CA HIS A 44 -6.93 -8.92 -4.22
C HIS A 44 -7.95 -8.08 -3.47
N GLU A 45 -9.11 -8.65 -3.15
CA GLU A 45 -10.10 -8.05 -2.25
C GLU A 45 -10.05 -8.76 -0.89
N GLY A 46 -9.85 -7.99 0.18
CA GLY A 46 -9.72 -8.52 1.53
C GLY A 46 -9.15 -7.50 2.51
N GLU A 47 -9.39 -7.71 3.80
CA GLU A 47 -8.84 -6.86 4.87
C GLU A 47 -7.31 -6.84 4.88
N GLU A 48 -6.66 -7.90 4.41
CA GLU A 48 -5.21 -8.01 4.35
C GLU A 48 -4.70 -8.39 2.96
N ALA A 49 -3.50 -7.93 2.60
CA ALA A 49 -2.80 -8.43 1.40
C ALA A 49 -2.31 -9.87 1.64
N PRO A 50 -2.37 -10.77 0.63
CA PRO A 50 -1.96 -12.15 0.80
C PRO A 50 -0.45 -12.27 1.05
N LEU A 51 -0.03 -13.27 1.83
CA LEU A 51 1.39 -13.56 2.11
C LEU A 51 2.20 -13.79 0.83
N VAL A 52 1.57 -14.40 -0.17
CA VAL A 52 2.14 -14.69 -1.49
C VAL A 52 1.10 -14.35 -2.55
N CYS A 53 1.50 -13.65 -3.61
CA CYS A 53 0.62 -13.35 -4.73
C CYS A 53 0.13 -14.66 -5.38
N PRO A 54 -1.18 -14.90 -5.50
CA PRO A 54 -1.70 -16.15 -6.05
C PRO A 54 -1.37 -16.33 -7.54
N LEU A 55 -1.12 -15.23 -8.26
CA LEU A 55 -0.79 -15.24 -9.68
C LEU A 55 0.72 -15.44 -9.92
N CYS A 56 1.56 -14.47 -9.53
CA CYS A 56 2.99 -14.47 -9.87
C CYS A 56 3.91 -15.05 -8.79
N LYS A 57 3.36 -15.45 -7.63
CA LYS A 57 4.09 -16.04 -6.50
C LYS A 57 5.12 -15.13 -5.80
N TYR A 58 5.11 -13.83 -6.08
CA TYR A 58 5.94 -12.86 -5.36
C TYR A 58 5.40 -12.58 -3.94
N PRO A 59 6.28 -12.22 -2.99
CA PRO A 59 5.91 -12.04 -1.59
C PRO A 59 4.98 -10.84 -1.38
N ARG A 60 4.29 -10.84 -0.23
CA ARG A 60 3.36 -9.77 0.21
C ARG A 60 3.91 -8.35 0.06
N ALA A 61 5.22 -8.18 0.20
CA ALA A 61 5.91 -6.90 0.05
C ALA A 61 5.67 -6.21 -1.32
N TYR A 62 5.22 -6.96 -2.33
CA TYR A 62 4.83 -6.41 -3.62
C TYR A 62 3.40 -5.88 -3.67
N PHE A 63 2.59 -6.03 -2.62
CA PHE A 63 1.26 -5.46 -2.59
C PHE A 63 1.28 -4.04 -2.04
N LYS A 64 0.44 -3.18 -2.64
CA LYS A 64 0.08 -1.87 -2.11
C LYS A 64 -1.44 -1.68 -2.17
N PRO A 65 -2.02 -0.74 -1.39
CA PRO A 65 -3.42 -0.37 -1.55
C PRO A 65 -3.73 0.02 -3.00
N TYR A 66 -4.83 -0.48 -3.54
CA TYR A 66 -5.31 -0.16 -4.87
C TYR A 66 -6.11 1.13 -4.86
N CYS A 67 -5.55 2.20 -5.42
CA CYS A 67 -6.25 3.46 -5.64
C CYS A 67 -6.99 3.40 -6.97
N LYS A 68 -8.33 3.45 -6.94
CA LYS A 68 -9.16 3.62 -8.13
C LYS A 68 -9.12 5.09 -8.53
N VAL A 69 -8.50 5.41 -9.66
CA VAL A 69 -8.61 6.75 -10.25
C VAL A 69 -10.01 6.84 -10.86
N THR A 70 -10.89 7.60 -10.21
CA THR A 70 -12.19 7.96 -10.78
C THR A 70 -12.02 9.27 -11.53
N ASN A 71 -12.31 9.27 -12.84
CA ASN A 71 -12.50 10.52 -13.56
C ASN A 71 -13.90 11.02 -13.19
N ALA A 72 -13.96 11.98 -12.25
CA ALA A 72 -15.15 12.76 -12.01
C ALA A 72 -15.36 13.76 -13.16
#